data_AF-A0A2G2HB14-F1
#
_entry.id   AF-A0A2G2HB14-F1
#
_cell.length_a   1.000
_cell.length_b   1.000
_cell.length_c   1.000
_cell.angle_alpha   90.00
_cell.angle_beta   90.00
_cell.angle_gamma   90.00
#
_symmetry.space_group_name_H-M   'P 1'
#
loop_
_entity.id
_entity.type
_entity.pdbx_description
1 polymer ?
#
loop_
_entity_poly.entity_id
_entity_poly.type
_entity_poly.pdbx_seq_one_letter_code
_entity_poly.pdbx_strand_id
1 'polypeptide(L)'
;MTICFLLPIISKSLAIFGISLDIYGIFKLFKLEPKPLEEANENVFEASLDDWTDIEKVKRICTELNQNVQDMRFDSQSLRRKAKRFKNIILIGFTLQIISIVLSF
;
A
#
# COMPACT_ATOMS: atom_id res chain seq x y z
N MET A 1 36.10 13.77 -26.66
CA MET A 1 35.09 13.36 -27.66
C MET A 1 34.16 12.23 -27.21
N THR A 2 34.59 11.32 -26.31
CA THR A 2 33.75 10.22 -25.78
C THR A 2 32.55 10.69 -24.94
N ILE A 3 32.69 11.79 -24.20
CA ILE A 3 31.65 12.33 -23.31
C ILE A 3 30.40 12.77 -24.09
N CYS A 4 30.56 13.37 -25.28
CA CYS A 4 29.43 13.82 -26.11
C CYS A 4 28.61 12.67 -26.70
N PHE A 5 29.19 11.48 -26.87
CA PHE A 5 28.47 10.29 -27.34
C PHE A 5 27.76 9.54 -26.20
N LEU A 6 28.31 9.58 -24.98
CA LEU A 6 27.76 8.90 -23.82
C LEU A 6 26.56 9.64 -23.22
N LEU A 7 26.56 10.97 -23.24
CA LEU A 7 25.49 11.82 -22.71
C LEU A 7 24.08 11.47 -23.24
N PRO A 8 23.85 11.35 -24.56
CA PRO A 8 22.53 10.98 -25.09
C PRO A 8 22.12 9.54 -24.76
N ILE A 9 23.08 8.62 -24.65
CA ILE A 9 22.81 7.22 -24.26
C ILE A 9 22.39 7.16 -22.79
N ILE A 10 23.12 7.87 -21.92
CA ILE A 10 22.83 7.99 -20.50
C ILE A 10 21.44 8.62 -20.31
N SER A 11 21.15 9.73 -21.00
CA SER A 11 19.86 10.40 -20.92
C SER A 11 18.70 9.46 -21.28
N LYS A 12 18.77 8.78 -22.44
CA LYS A 12 17.70 7.85 -22.85
C LYS A 12 17.52 6.70 -21.85
N SER A 13 18.62 6.20 -21.31
CA SER A 13 18.59 5.14 -20.29
C SER A 13 17.91 5.62 -19.01
N LEU A 14 18.21 6.83 -18.55
CA LEU A 14 17.56 7.48 -17.40
C LEU A 14 16.05 7.63 -17.60
N ALA A 15 15.61 8.06 -18.79
CA ALA A 15 14.18 8.16 -19.11
C ALA A 15 13.48 6.78 -19.05
N ILE A 16 14.06 5.75 -19.66
CA ILE A 16 13.50 4.40 -19.66
C ILE A 16 13.42 3.82 -18.24
N PHE A 17 14.49 4.00 -17.45
CA PHE A 17 14.50 3.59 -16.04
C PHE A 17 13.45 4.34 -15.23
N GLY A 18 13.32 5.66 -15.44
CA GLY A 18 12.31 6.47 -14.77
C GLY A 18 10.88 6.00 -15.06
N ILE A 19 10.54 5.79 -16.33
CA ILE A 19 9.22 5.30 -16.75
C ILE A 19 8.94 3.90 -16.17
N SER A 20 9.95 3.03 -16.15
CA SER A 20 9.81 1.68 -15.60
C SER A 20 9.50 1.68 -14.09
N LEU A 21 10.15 2.58 -13.34
CA LEU A 21 9.89 2.75 -11.91
C LEU A 21 8.50 3.32 -11.63
N ASP A 22 8.04 4.26 -12.45
CA ASP A 22 6.69 4.84 -12.33
C ASP A 22 5.62 3.78 -12.57
N ILE A 23 5.73 3.02 -13.68
CA ILE A 23 4.79 1.93 -14.01
C ILE A 23 4.77 0.88 -12.89
N TYR A 24 5.95 0.48 -12.38
CA TYR A 24 6.05 -0.48 -11.29
C TYR A 24 5.37 0.03 -10.00
N GLY A 25 5.63 1.28 -9.63
CA GLY A 25 5.04 1.91 -8.45
C GLY A 25 3.52 2.03 -8.55
N ILE A 26 3.01 2.44 -9.72
CA ILE A 26 1.58 2.54 -9.99
C ILE A 26 0.91 1.16 -9.93
N PHE A 27 1.48 0.16 -10.60
CA PHE A 27 0.96 -1.21 -10.58
C PHE A 27 0.87 -1.78 -9.16
N LYS A 28 1.89 -1.52 -8.32
CA LYS A 28 1.89 -1.96 -6.92
C LYS A 28 0.88 -1.21 -6.07
N LEU A 29 0.59 0.06 -6.37
CA LEU A 29 -0.46 0.83 -5.71
C LEU A 29 -1.86 0.31 -6.07
N PHE A 30 -2.10 -0.06 -7.33
CA PHE A 30 -3.39 -0.65 -7.74
C PHE A 30 -3.64 -2.02 -7.10
N LYS A 31 -2.59 -2.81 -6.87
CA LYS A 31 -2.69 -4.09 -6.14
C LYS A 31 -2.79 -3.94 -4.62
N LEU A 32 -2.74 -2.72 -4.11
CA LEU A 32 -2.77 -2.42 -2.69
C LEU A 32 -4.23 -2.22 -2.25
N GLU A 33 -5.04 -3.26 -2.42
CA GLU A 33 -6.39 -3.29 -1.86
C GLU A 33 -6.30 -3.64 -0.36
N PRO A 34 -7.08 -2.98 0.50
CA PRO A 34 -7.26 -3.47 1.86
C PRO A 34 -7.84 -4.89 1.79
N LYS A 35 -7.34 -5.80 2.62
CA LYS A 35 -7.95 -7.13 2.71
C LYS A 35 -9.44 -6.95 3.04
N PRO A 36 -10.34 -7.63 2.33
CA PRO A 36 -11.74 -7.66 2.76
C PRO A 36 -11.76 -8.17 4.20
N LEU A 37 -12.55 -7.50 5.04
CA LEU A 37 -12.76 -7.93 6.41
C LEU A 37 -13.35 -9.34 6.33
N GLU A 38 -12.74 -10.32 6.99
CA GLU A 38 -13.43 -11.59 7.21
C GLU A 38 -14.74 -11.26 7.92
N GLU A 39 -15.86 -11.64 7.31
CA GLU A 39 -17.17 -11.45 7.90
C GLU A 39 -17.13 -12.10 9.29
N ALA A 40 -17.56 -11.32 10.30
CA ALA A 40 -17.57 -11.80 11.67
C ALA A 40 -18.37 -13.10 11.68
N ASN A 41 -17.76 -14.19 12.14
CA ASN A 41 -18.37 -15.52 12.09
C ASN A 41 -19.66 -15.48 12.92
N GLU A 42 -20.82 -15.39 12.26
CA GLU A 42 -22.14 -15.27 12.89
C GLU A 42 -22.39 -16.43 13.89
N ASN A 43 -21.77 -17.58 13.64
CA ASN A 43 -21.82 -18.73 14.55
C ASN A 43 -21.18 -18.45 15.92
N VAL A 44 -20.24 -17.51 16.06
CA VAL A 44 -19.68 -17.11 17.37
C VAL A 44 -20.69 -16.28 18.17
N PHE A 45 -21.58 -15.56 17.47
CA PHE A 45 -22.63 -14.76 18.07
C PHE A 45 -23.88 -15.59 18.39
N GLU A 46 -24.15 -16.64 17.60
CA GLU A 46 -25.33 -17.50 17.75
C GLU A 46 -25.08 -18.75 18.63
N ALA A 47 -23.87 -19.31 18.71
CA ALA A 47 -23.70 -20.68 19.20
C ALA A 47 -23.39 -20.90 20.69
N SER A 48 -23.24 -19.90 21.57
CA SER A 48 -22.71 -20.24 22.92
C SER A 48 -23.04 -19.31 24.09
N LEU A 49 -24.28 -18.84 24.27
CA LEU A 49 -24.59 -17.95 25.40
C LEU A 49 -25.94 -18.22 26.08
N ASP A 50 -26.40 -19.48 26.14
CA ASP A 50 -27.67 -19.82 26.82
C ASP A 50 -27.64 -19.53 28.34
N ASP A 51 -26.46 -19.59 28.98
CA ASP A 51 -26.29 -19.38 30.43
C ASP A 51 -25.75 -17.99 30.83
N TRP A 52 -25.55 -17.07 29.87
CA TRP A 52 -24.95 -15.75 30.15
C TRP A 52 -26.02 -14.67 30.28
N THR A 53 -25.82 -13.74 31.21
CA THR A 53 -26.68 -12.55 31.31
C THR A 53 -26.49 -11.63 30.10
N ASP A 54 -27.53 -10.89 29.70
CA ASP A 54 -27.48 -9.98 28.55
C ASP A 54 -26.28 -9.01 28.60
N ILE A 55 -25.90 -8.58 29.81
CA ILE A 55 -24.76 -7.69 30.05
C ILE A 55 -23.43 -8.38 29.69
N GLU A 56 -23.26 -9.66 30.00
CA GLU A 56 -22.05 -10.42 29.67
C GLU A 56 -21.94 -10.69 28.17
N LYS A 57 -23.08 -10.94 27.50
CA LYS A 57 -23.14 -11.07 26.04
C LYS A 57 -22.69 -9.78 25.36
N VAL A 58 -23.26 -8.65 25.75
CA VAL A 58 -22.90 -7.32 25.21
C VAL A 58 -21.43 -6.99 25.48
N LYS A 59 -20.91 -7.31 26.67
CA LYS A 59 -19.51 -7.07 27.00
C LYS A 59 -18.55 -7.87 26.12
N ARG A 60 -18.89 -9.13 25.80
CA ARG A 60 -18.08 -9.97 24.91
C ARG A 60 -18.11 -9.48 23.47
N ILE A 61 -19.30 -9.15 22.96
CA ILE A 61 -19.49 -8.55 21.63
C ILE A 61 -18.66 -7.27 21.50
N CYS A 62 -18.75 -6.36 22.47
CA CYS A 62 -17.96 -5.14 22.48
C CYS A 62 -16.45 -5.40 22.52
N THR A 63 -16.01 -6.45 23.21
CA THR A 63 -14.58 -6.80 23.32
C THR A 63 -14.06 -7.32 21.97
N GLU A 64 -14.79 -8.22 21.33
CA GLU A 64 -14.44 -8.81 20.04
C GLU A 64 -14.50 -7.78 18.91
N LEU A 65 -15.53 -6.92 18.92
CA LEU A 65 -15.62 -5.79 17.99
C LEU A 65 -14.45 -4.83 18.15
N ASN A 66 -14.06 -4.52 19.39
CA ASN A 66 -12.92 -3.63 19.65
C ASN A 66 -11.59 -4.26 19.20
N GLN A 67 -11.41 -5.57 19.36
CA GLN A 67 -10.26 -6.29 18.81
C GLN A 67 -10.23 -6.21 17.28
N ASN A 68 -11.35 -6.50 16.61
CA ASN A 68 -11.45 -6.39 15.15
C ASN A 68 -11.13 -4.98 14.66
N VAL A 69 -11.63 -3.94 15.35
CA VAL A 69 -11.32 -2.54 15.01
C VAL A 69 -9.83 -2.22 15.21
N GLN A 70 -9.19 -2.75 16.24
CA GLN A 70 -7.75 -2.56 16.46
C GLN A 70 -6.92 -3.22 15.37
N ASP A 71 -7.27 -4.45 14.98
CA ASP A 71 -6.58 -5.18 13.92
C ASP A 71 -6.73 -4.46 12.57
N MET A 72 -7.94 -3.99 12.24
CA MET A 72 -8.17 -3.15 11.06
C MET A 72 -7.33 -1.87 11.05
N ARG A 73 -7.16 -1.22 12.21
CA ARG A 73 -6.32 -0.01 12.32
C ARG A 73 -4.86 -0.35 12.05
N PHE A 74 -4.36 -1.46 12.58
CA PHE A 74 -2.98 -1.89 12.37
C PHE A 74 -2.72 -2.21 10.89
N ASP A 75 -3.63 -2.95 10.26
CA ASP A 75 -3.55 -3.27 8.84
C ASP A 75 -3.64 -2.03 7.96
N SER A 76 -4.53 -1.09 8.29
CA SER A 76 -4.63 0.21 7.59
C SER A 76 -3.34 1.02 7.71
N GLN A 77 -2.70 1.05 8.88
CA GLN A 77 -1.41 1.72 9.06
C GLN A 77 -0.30 1.05 8.24
N SER A 78 -0.27 -0.28 8.21
CA SER A 78 0.66 -1.06 7.39
C SER A 78 0.45 -0.76 5.90
N LEU A 79 -0.81 -0.73 5.45
CA LEU A 79 -1.21 -0.38 4.08
C LEU A 79 -0.71 1.02 3.71
N ARG A 80 -0.95 2.02 4.58
CA ARG A 80 -0.50 3.40 4.39
C ARG A 80 1.02 3.50 4.28
N ARG A 81 1.78 2.73 5.08
CA ARG A 81 3.25 2.69 5.01
C ARG A 81 3.71 2.11 3.67
N LYS A 82 3.10 1.03 3.19
CA LYS A 82 3.40 0.42 1.88
C LYS A 82 3.07 1.38 0.73
N ALA A 83 1.89 2.01 0.76
CA ALA A 83 1.48 3.00 -0.25
C ALA A 83 2.46 4.19 -0.31
N LYS A 84 2.92 4.70 0.85
CA LYS A 84 3.93 5.77 0.91
C LYS A 84 5.26 5.35 0.25
N ARG A 85 5.69 4.10 0.42
CA ARG A 85 6.90 3.58 -0.24
C ARG A 85 6.75 3.57 -1.76
N PHE A 86 5.63 3.07 -2.29
CA PHE A 86 5.42 3.05 -3.74
C PHE A 86 5.26 4.45 -4.32
N LYS A 87 4.61 5.38 -3.61
CA LYS A 87 4.60 6.80 -3.97
C LYS A 87 6.01 7.38 -4.10
N ASN A 88 6.91 7.05 -3.17
CA ASN A 88 8.31 7.50 -3.27
C ASN A 88 9.04 6.91 -4.48
N ILE A 89 8.76 5.65 -4.84
CA ILE A 89 9.34 5.03 -6.05
C ILE A 89 8.92 5.79 -7.32
N ILE A 90 7.63 6.15 -7.42
CA ILE A 90 7.11 6.97 -8.52
C ILE A 90 7.78 8.35 -8.52
N LEU A 91 7.99 8.95 -7.34
CA LEU A 91 8.66 10.25 -7.26
C LEU A 91 10.11 10.19 -7.77
N ILE A 92 10.82 9.10 -7.48
CA ILE A 92 12.17 8.85 -7.99
C ILE A 92 12.15 8.68 -9.51
N GLY A 93 11.22 7.88 -10.03
CA GLY A 93 11.08 7.65 -11.48
C GLY A 93 10.81 8.94 -12.25
N PHE A 94 9.88 9.76 -11.76
CA PHE A 94 9.61 11.10 -12.30
C PHE A 94 10.83 12.03 -12.24
N THR A 95 11.59 12.00 -11.14
CA THR A 95 12.81 12.82 -11.00
C THR A 95 13.87 12.41 -12.03
N LEU A 96 14.04 11.10 -12.26
CA LEU A 96 14.96 10.59 -13.28
C LEU A 96 14.55 11.03 -14.70
N GLN A 97 13.25 11.11 -14.99
CA GLN A 97 12.75 11.64 -16.26
C GLN A 97 13.07 13.13 -16.43
N ILE A 98 12.88 13.95 -15.38
CA ILE A 98 13.26 15.38 -15.42
C ILE A 98 14.76 15.52 -15.68
N ILE A 99 15.60 14.75 -14.99
CA ILE A 99 17.06 14.78 -15.19
C ILE A 99 17.41 14.38 -16.63
N SER A 100 16.75 13.37 -17.19
CA SER A 100 16.93 12.99 -18.59
C SER A 100 16.59 14.13 -19.54
N ILE A 101 15.47 14.84 -19.33
CA ILE A 101 15.10 15.99 -20.16
C ILE A 101 16.18 17.07 -20.08
N VAL A 102 16.64 17.42 -18.87
CA VAL A 102 17.69 18.42 -18.66
C VAL A 102 19.01 18.01 -19.33
N LEU A 103 19.40 16.74 -19.26
CA LEU A 103 20.61 16.22 -19.91
C LEU A 103 20.50 16.13 -21.44
N SER A 104 19.29 16.28 -21.99
CA SER A 104 19.05 16.25 -23.44
C SER A 104 19.05 17.64 -24.08
N PHE A 105 18.97 18.71 -23.27
CA PHE A 105 19.12 20.11 -23.67
C PHE A 105 20.57 20.57 -23.51
#